data_AF-A0A838CMB0-F1
#
_entry.id   AF-A0A838CMB0-F1
#
_cell.length_a   1.000
_cell.length_b   1.000
_cell.length_c   1.000
_cell.angle_alpha   90.00
_cell.angle_beta   90.00
_cell.angle_gamma   90.00
#
_symmetry.space_group_name_H-M   'P 1'
#
loop_
_entity.id
_entity.type
_entity.pdbx_description
1 polymer ?
#
loop_
_entity_poly.entity_id
_entity_poly.type
_entity_poly.pdbx_seq_one_letter_code
_entity_poly.pdbx_strand_id
1 'polypeptide(L)'
;MSPRTMLWFSLAFALALPSASLAGVQLAGDRLDFAATRLVAVGVAVLTAAGAIGWAAAYTRAARHRRRTTTAVWIATACLALGLGSIALSSWEEYQAGTSLPIINLFLLLIPIGLLTLLGTAVAQTLSARGERQR
;
A
#
# COMPACT_ATOMS: atom_id res chain seq x y z
N MET A 1 -3.33 16.05 13.67
CA MET A 1 -3.95 15.52 12.43
C MET A 1 -5.05 14.53 12.81
N SER A 2 -6.24 14.59 12.22
CA SER A 2 -7.35 13.73 12.65
C SER A 2 -7.19 12.28 12.16
N PRO A 3 -7.64 11.25 12.91
CA PRO A 3 -7.47 9.84 12.54
C PRO A 3 -8.04 9.50 11.16
N ARG A 4 -9.19 10.11 10.81
CA ARG A 4 -9.80 9.98 9.47
C ARG A 4 -8.85 10.48 8.36
N THR A 5 -8.17 11.60 8.59
CA THR A 5 -7.27 12.21 7.63
C THR A 5 -6.06 11.28 7.42
N MET A 6 -5.54 10.69 8.50
CA MET A 6 -4.45 9.71 8.40
C MET A 6 -4.81 8.49 7.54
N LEU A 7 -6.05 7.98 7.63
CA LEU A 7 -6.48 6.88 6.77
C LEU A 7 -6.56 7.27 5.29
N TRP A 8 -7.10 8.44 5.00
CA TRP A 8 -7.13 8.96 3.63
C TRP A 8 -5.73 9.19 3.08
N PHE A 9 -4.80 9.70 3.88
CA PHE A 9 -3.39 9.82 3.47
C PHE A 9 -2.72 8.47 3.28
N SER A 10 -2.98 7.50 4.15
CA SER A 10 -2.49 6.12 3.98
C SER A 10 -2.96 5.53 2.65
N LEU A 11 -4.24 5.70 2.33
CA LEU A 11 -4.84 5.22 1.09
C LEU A 11 -4.28 5.93 -0.14
N ALA A 12 -4.20 7.27 -0.08
CA ALA A 12 -3.61 8.07 -1.13
C ALA A 12 -2.15 7.71 -1.37
N PHE A 13 -1.37 7.50 -0.31
CA PHE A 13 0.03 7.09 -0.41
C PHE A 13 0.19 5.70 -1.03
N ALA A 14 -0.59 4.72 -0.58
CA ALA A 14 -0.54 3.34 -1.07
C ALA A 14 -0.91 3.21 -2.56
N LEU A 15 -1.69 4.16 -3.09
CA LEU A 15 -2.02 4.22 -4.52
C LEU A 15 -1.05 5.10 -5.30
N ALA A 16 -0.80 6.31 -4.81
CA ALA A 16 -0.04 7.32 -5.55
C ALA A 16 1.41 6.91 -5.76
N LEU A 17 2.06 6.29 -4.77
CA LEU A 17 3.48 5.95 -4.89
C LEU A 17 3.73 4.87 -5.96
N PRO A 18 3.00 3.73 -5.97
CA PRO A 18 3.09 2.77 -7.08
C PRO A 18 2.61 3.32 -8.43
N SER A 19 1.53 4.10 -8.45
CA SER A 19 1.02 4.66 -9.71
C SER A 19 1.97 5.69 -10.33
N ALA A 20 2.56 6.57 -9.51
CA ALA A 20 3.52 7.56 -9.96
C ALA A 20 4.81 6.89 -10.46
N SER A 21 5.29 5.84 -9.78
CA SER A 21 6.46 5.11 -10.26
C SER A 21 6.18 4.40 -11.58
N LEU A 22 5.00 3.77 -11.72
CA LEU A 22 4.60 3.11 -12.96
C LEU A 22 4.52 4.11 -14.11
N ALA A 23 3.92 5.28 -13.87
CA ALA A 23 3.90 6.37 -14.85
C ALA A 23 5.32 6.83 -15.20
N GLY A 24 6.20 6.97 -14.21
CA GLY A 24 7.61 7.34 -14.44
C GLY A 24 8.37 6.31 -15.30
N VAL A 25 8.17 5.02 -15.05
CA VAL A 25 8.76 3.95 -15.86
C VAL A 25 8.23 3.99 -17.30
N GLN A 26 6.92 4.16 -17.47
CA GLN A 26 6.30 4.30 -18.80
C GLN A 26 6.82 5.52 -19.57
N LEU A 27 7.00 6.65 -18.88
CA LEU A 27 7.56 7.87 -19.47
C LEU A 27 9.05 7.73 -19.81
N ALA A 28 9.79 6.92 -19.07
CA ALA A 28 11.19 6.63 -19.38
C ALA A 28 11.32 5.74 -20.62
N GLY A 29 10.31 4.91 -20.92
CA GLY A 29 10.27 4.03 -22.09
C GLY A 29 11.50 3.13 -22.18
N ASP A 30 12.10 3.06 -23.37
CA ASP A 30 13.28 2.21 -23.65
C ASP A 30 14.58 2.71 -23.00
N ARG A 31 14.55 3.81 -22.23
CA ARG A 31 15.74 4.32 -21.52
C ARG A 31 16.08 3.51 -20.27
N LEU A 32 15.17 2.67 -19.78
CA LEU A 32 15.39 1.81 -18.64
C LEU A 32 15.56 0.38 -19.11
N ASP A 33 16.77 -0.15 -18.90
CA ASP A 33 17.01 -1.57 -19.09
C ASP A 33 16.16 -2.40 -18.11
N PHE A 34 15.99 -3.67 -18.45
CA PHE A 34 15.22 -4.63 -17.64
C PHE A 34 15.64 -4.62 -16.17
N ALA A 35 16.95 -4.65 -15.92
CA ALA A 35 17.53 -4.64 -14.58
C ALA A 35 17.14 -3.39 -13.77
N ALA A 36 17.18 -2.21 -14.40
CA ALA A 36 16.79 -0.95 -13.77
C ALA A 36 15.29 -0.95 -13.44
N THR A 37 14.46 -1.42 -14.38
CA THR A 37 13.00 -1.51 -14.18
C THR A 37 12.63 -2.41 -13.00
N ARG A 38 13.30 -3.57 -12.85
CA ARG A 38 13.08 -4.48 -11.73
C ARG A 38 13.55 -3.90 -10.39
N LEU A 39 14.70 -3.24 -10.35
CA LEU A 39 15.15 -2.55 -9.14
C LEU A 39 14.21 -1.42 -8.70
N VAL A 40 13.67 -0.66 -9.64
CA VAL A 40 12.63 0.35 -9.35
C VAL A 40 11.40 -0.32 -8.73
N ALA A 41 10.93 -1.43 -9.30
CA ALA A 41 9.79 -2.18 -8.76
C ALA A 41 10.05 -2.67 -7.32
N VAL A 42 11.23 -3.20 -7.03
CA VAL A 42 11.65 -3.59 -5.67
C VAL A 42 11.60 -2.39 -4.72
N GLY A 43 12.26 -1.29 -5.10
CA GLY A 43 12.34 -0.09 -4.25
C GLY A 43 10.96 0.50 -3.94
N VAL A 44 10.11 0.64 -4.95
CA VAL A 44 8.75 1.17 -4.81
C VAL A 44 7.90 0.27 -3.93
N ALA A 45 7.96 -1.04 -4.13
CA ALA A 45 7.18 -2.00 -3.34
C ALA A 45 7.57 -1.96 -1.86
N VAL A 46 8.88 -1.95 -1.55
CA VAL A 46 9.40 -1.85 -0.18
C VAL A 46 9.02 -0.52 0.47
N LEU A 47 9.19 0.60 -0.23
CA LEU A 47 8.83 1.93 0.27
C LEU A 47 7.33 2.05 0.54
N THR A 48 6.50 1.51 -0.36
CA THR A 48 5.04 1.52 -0.19
C THR A 48 4.63 0.70 1.03
N ALA A 49 5.23 -0.48 1.22
CA ALA A 49 4.96 -1.35 2.37
C ALA A 49 5.38 -0.69 3.69
N ALA A 50 6.60 -0.12 3.73
CA ALA A 50 7.10 0.60 4.89
C ALA A 50 6.22 1.81 5.24
N GLY A 51 5.79 2.58 4.23
CA GLY A 51 4.90 3.71 4.43
C GLY A 51 3.52 3.28 4.94
N ALA A 52 2.94 2.18 4.43
CA ALA A 52 1.69 1.62 4.95
C ALA A 52 1.79 1.28 6.44
N ILE A 53 2.89 0.64 6.87
CA ILE A 53 3.17 0.36 8.28
C ILE A 53 3.31 1.65 9.10
N GLY A 54 4.04 2.64 8.57
CA GLY A 54 4.20 3.95 9.21
C GLY A 54 2.86 4.65 9.45
N TRP A 55 1.98 4.65 8.45
CA TRP A 55 0.63 5.23 8.57
C TRP A 55 -0.26 4.44 9.53
N ALA A 56 -0.19 3.11 9.53
CA ALA A 56 -0.93 2.28 10.49
C ALA A 56 -0.49 2.54 11.94
N ALA A 57 0.81 2.69 12.17
CA ALA A 57 1.36 3.05 13.48
C ALA A 57 0.92 4.46 13.91
N ALA A 58 0.98 5.44 13.00
CA ALA A 58 0.51 6.80 13.25
C ALA A 58 -0.99 6.83 13.57
N TYR A 59 -1.81 6.11 12.81
CA TYR A 59 -3.24 5.94 13.07
C TYR A 59 -3.50 5.32 14.45
N THR A 60 -2.79 4.24 14.79
CA THR A 60 -2.94 3.54 16.08
C THR A 60 -2.64 4.48 17.25
N ARG A 61 -1.60 5.31 17.13
CA ARG A 61 -1.27 6.33 18.14
C ARG A 61 -2.36 7.39 18.28
N ALA A 62 -2.99 7.80 17.19
CA ALA A 62 -4.04 8.81 17.17
C ALA A 62 -5.44 8.28 17.57
N ALA A 63 -5.69 6.97 17.42
CA ALA A 63 -7.00 6.34 17.61
C ALA A 63 -7.02 5.32 18.77
N ARG A 64 -6.28 5.59 19.86
CA ARG A 64 -6.08 4.64 21.00
C ARG A 64 -7.35 3.99 21.55
N HIS A 65 -8.51 4.66 21.47
CA HIS A 65 -9.79 4.14 21.99
C HIS A 65 -10.60 3.30 21.00
N ARG A 66 -10.21 3.22 19.72
CA ARG A 66 -11.00 2.56 18.67
C ARG A 66 -10.41 1.21 18.25
N ARG A 67 -10.42 0.24 19.18
CA ARG A 67 -9.79 -1.09 18.98
C ARG A 67 -10.23 -1.79 17.68
N ARG A 68 -11.53 -1.82 17.37
CA ARG A 68 -12.05 -2.52 16.18
C ARG A 68 -11.55 -1.91 14.87
N THR A 69 -11.50 -0.59 14.75
CA THR A 69 -10.97 0.07 13.53
C THR A 69 -9.47 -0.07 13.43
N THR A 70 -8.75 0.00 14.56
CA THR A 70 -7.30 -0.25 14.59
C THR A 70 -6.97 -1.66 14.10
N THR A 71 -7.70 -2.69 14.53
CA THR A 71 -7.50 -4.06 14.02
C THR A 71 -7.72 -4.15 12.51
N ALA A 72 -8.79 -3.55 11.98
CA ALA A 72 -9.05 -3.54 10.54
C ALA A 72 -7.94 -2.83 9.74
N VAL A 73 -7.39 -1.74 10.27
CA VAL A 73 -6.26 -1.02 9.65
C VAL A 73 -5.00 -1.90 9.64
N TRP A 74 -4.72 -2.65 10.70
CA TRP A 74 -3.59 -3.58 10.72
C TRP A 74 -3.79 -4.79 9.81
N ILE A 75 -5.01 -5.31 9.68
CA ILE A 75 -5.33 -6.34 8.68
C ILE A 75 -5.06 -5.81 7.26
N ALA A 76 -5.58 -4.62 6.94
CA ALA A 76 -5.33 -3.96 5.67
C ALA A 76 -3.83 -3.78 5.40
N THR A 77 -3.10 -3.34 6.42
CA THR A 77 -1.64 -3.11 6.35
C THR A 77 -0.87 -4.40 6.14
N ALA A 78 -1.25 -5.49 6.82
CA ALA A 78 -0.63 -6.80 6.62
C ALA A 78 -0.87 -7.32 5.21
N CYS A 79 -2.09 -7.20 4.68
CA CYS A 79 -2.40 -7.55 3.30
C CYS A 79 -1.56 -6.74 2.30
N LEU A 80 -1.44 -5.42 2.49
CA LEU A 80 -0.59 -4.57 1.67
C LEU A 80 0.89 -4.96 1.77
N ALA A 81 1.40 -5.18 2.98
CA ALA A 81 2.80 -5.53 3.20
C ALA A 81 3.16 -6.88 2.56
N LEU A 82 2.30 -7.89 2.68
CA LEU A 82 2.50 -9.19 2.05
C LEU A 82 2.39 -9.10 0.52
N GLY A 83 1.39 -8.39 0.01
CA GLY A 83 1.20 -8.21 -1.43
C GLY A 83 2.37 -7.45 -2.06
N LEU A 84 2.79 -6.33 -1.47
CA LEU A 84 3.94 -5.55 -1.95
C LEU A 84 5.26 -6.29 -1.73
N GLY A 85 5.43 -6.96 -0.59
CA GLY A 85 6.61 -7.78 -0.33
C GLY A 85 6.78 -8.90 -1.36
N SER A 86 5.67 -9.49 -1.83
CA SER A 86 5.72 -10.49 -2.89
C SER A 86 6.12 -9.91 -4.25
N ILE A 87 5.74 -8.66 -4.56
CA ILE A 87 6.20 -7.93 -5.75
C ILE A 87 7.69 -7.67 -5.65
N ALA A 88 8.16 -7.21 -4.49
CA ALA A 88 9.57 -6.96 -4.26
C ALA A 88 10.40 -8.25 -4.41
N LEU A 89 9.92 -9.36 -3.86
CA LEU A 89 10.61 -10.64 -3.97
C LEU A 89 10.67 -11.15 -5.41
N SER A 90 9.53 -11.20 -6.11
CA SER A 90 9.48 -11.64 -7.51
C SER A 90 10.32 -10.73 -8.43
N SER A 91 10.27 -9.42 -8.24
CA SER A 91 11.10 -8.47 -9.00
C SER A 91 12.59 -8.64 -8.71
N TRP A 92 12.95 -9.00 -7.48
CA TRP A 92 14.33 -9.28 -7.10
C TRP A 92 14.84 -10.58 -7.73
N GLU A 93 14.02 -11.63 -7.76
CA GLU A 93 14.36 -12.90 -8.42
C GLU A 93 14.55 -12.70 -9.93
N GLU A 94 13.66 -11.95 -10.58
CA GLU A 94 13.79 -11.59 -12.00
C GLU A 94 15.04 -10.74 -12.27
N TYR A 95 15.36 -9.79 -11.38
CA TYR A 95 16.60 -9.01 -11.47
C TYR A 95 17.84 -9.92 -11.45
N GLN A 96 17.90 -10.87 -10.51
CA GLN A 96 19.01 -11.81 -10.39
C GLN A 96 19.11 -12.77 -11.58
N ALA A 97 17.97 -13.19 -12.12
CA ALA A 97 17.92 -14.08 -13.28
C ALA A 97 18.17 -13.35 -14.62
N GLY A 98 18.17 -12.02 -14.63
CA GLY A 98 18.33 -11.20 -15.83
C GLY A 98 17.20 -11.35 -16.86
N THR A 99 16.11 -12.02 -16.50
CA THR A 99 14.99 -12.37 -17.38
C THR A 99 13.68 -12.38 -16.61
N SER A 100 12.54 -12.31 -17.30
CA SER A 100 11.22 -12.45 -16.67
C SER A 100 10.91 -13.91 -16.36
N LEU A 101 10.55 -14.22 -15.12
CA LEU A 101 10.15 -15.56 -14.71
C LEU A 101 8.62 -15.68 -14.68
N PRO A 102 8.04 -16.81 -15.12
CA PRO A 102 6.61 -17.07 -14.99
C PRO A 102 6.25 -17.44 -13.55
N ILE A 103 6.35 -16.48 -12.61
CA ILE A 103 6.05 -16.68 -11.20
C ILE A 103 4.54 -16.46 -10.98
N ILE A 104 3.82 -17.52 -10.55
CA ILE A 104 2.42 -17.40 -10.13
C ILE A 104 2.39 -16.80 -8.72
N ASN A 105 2.22 -15.49 -8.63
CA ASN A 105 2.20 -14.77 -7.36
C ASN A 105 0.77 -14.47 -6.89
N LEU A 106 0.19 -15.38 -6.10
CA LEU A 106 -1.17 -15.23 -5.54
C LEU A 106 -1.26 -14.11 -4.49
N PHE A 107 -0.15 -13.73 -3.85
CA PHE A 107 -0.13 -12.66 -2.84
C PHE A 107 -0.45 -11.28 -3.43
N LEU A 108 -0.35 -11.11 -4.75
CA LEU A 108 -0.84 -9.92 -5.46
C LEU A 108 -2.30 -9.61 -5.15
N LEU A 109 -3.14 -10.64 -4.91
CA LEU A 109 -4.54 -10.47 -4.55
C LEU A 109 -4.74 -9.85 -3.16
N LEU A 110 -3.72 -9.86 -2.30
CA LEU A 110 -3.80 -9.19 -1.01
C LEU A 110 -3.75 -7.66 -1.13
N ILE A 111 -3.17 -7.12 -2.21
CA ILE A 111 -3.14 -5.67 -2.44
C ILE A 111 -4.56 -5.09 -2.58
N PRO A 112 -5.42 -5.56 -3.50
CA PRO A 112 -6.78 -5.04 -3.59
C PRO A 112 -7.60 -5.32 -2.33
N ILE A 113 -7.41 -6.48 -1.67
CA ILE A 113 -8.08 -6.78 -0.40
C ILE A 113 -7.69 -5.75 0.68
N GLY A 114 -6.40 -5.45 0.80
CA GLY A 114 -5.87 -4.47 1.74
C GLY A 114 -6.41 -3.06 1.45
N LEU A 115 -6.38 -2.63 0.19
CA LEU A 115 -6.91 -1.33 -0.23
C LEU A 115 -8.41 -1.18 0.04
N LEU A 116 -9.22 -2.19 -0.30
CA LEU A 116 -10.66 -2.16 -0.06
C LEU A 116 -10.99 -2.15 1.43
N THR A 117 -10.25 -2.91 2.23
CA THR A 117 -10.40 -2.89 3.69
C THR A 117 -10.06 -1.51 4.24
N LEU A 118 -8.94 -0.91 3.81
CA LEU A 118 -8.53 0.43 4.23
C LEU A 118 -9.58 1.48 3.83
N LEU A 119 -10.07 1.42 2.58
CA LEU A 119 -11.14 2.29 2.06
C LEU A 119 -12.41 2.17 2.91
N GLY A 120 -12.86 0.95 3.17
CA GLY A 120 -14.04 0.69 3.99
C GLY A 120 -13.90 1.30 5.39
N THR A 121 -12.72 1.20 6.01
CA THR A 121 -12.47 1.83 7.32
C THR A 121 -12.45 3.35 7.27
N ALA A 122 -11.91 3.95 6.20
CA ALA A 122 -11.87 5.40 6.01
C ALA A 122 -13.29 5.97 5.79
N VAL A 123 -14.10 5.30 4.96
CA VAL A 123 -15.50 5.68 4.71
C VAL A 123 -16.32 5.55 5.98
N ALA A 124 -16.24 4.43 6.69
CA ALA A 124 -16.98 4.22 7.94
C ALA A 124 -16.69 5.32 8.97
N GLN A 125 -15.42 5.70 9.14
CA GLN A 125 -15.04 6.79 10.06
C GLN A 125 -15.52 8.16 9.63
N THR A 126 -15.60 8.40 8.32
CA THR A 126 -16.11 9.66 7.78
C THR A 126 -17.62 9.78 8.05
N LEU A 127 -18.36 8.68 7.90
CA LEU A 127 -19.80 8.63 8.21
C LEU A 127 -20.08 8.82 9.71
N SER A 128 -19.35 8.13 10.60
CA SER A 128 -19.53 8.30 12.05
C SER A 128 -19.30 9.74 12.51
N ALA A 129 -18.26 10.40 12.00
CA ALA A 129 -17.96 11.79 12.35
C ALA A 129 -19.01 12.80 11.82
N ARG A 130 -19.76 12.45 10.77
CA ARG A 130 -20.85 13.29 10.24
C ARG A 130 -22.09 13.20 11.12
N GLY A 131 -22.41 12.00 11.62
CA GLY A 131 -23.54 11.78 12.53
C GLY A 131 -23.38 12.47 13.89
N GLU A 132 -22.15 12.54 14.42
CA GLU A 132 -21.84 13.26 15.67
C GLU A 132 -22.03 14.79 15.54
N ARG A 133 -21.92 15.37 14.34
CA ARG A 133 -22.12 16.82 14.12
C ARG A 133 -23.57 17.23 13.93
N GLN A 134 -24.47 16.27 13.69
CA GLN A 134 -25.90 16.53 13.47
C GLN A 134 -26.74 16.32 14.74
N ARG A 135 -26.12 15.86 15.82
CA ARG A 135 -26.71 15.78 17.16
C ARG A 135 -26.16 16.90 18.02
#